data_AF-A0AAV3YUA1-F1
#
_entry.id   AF-A0AAV3YUA1-F1
#
_cell.length_a   1.000
_cell.length_b   1.000
_cell.length_c   1.000
_cell.angle_alpha   90.00
_cell.angle_beta   90.00
_cell.angle_gamma   90.00
#
_symmetry.space_group_name_H-M   'P 1'
#
loop_
_entity.id
_entity.type
_entity.pdbx_description
1 polymer ?
#
loop_
_entity_poly.entity_id
_entity_poly.type
_entity_poly.pdbx_seq_one_letter_code
_entity_poly.pdbx_strand_id
1 'polypeptide(L)'
;MHSEDEVRSITDYNFYIYKWDLENCLTNMELALRLWKTFQVNGYIRMEAAFPKIKIGKKKYRTHESVIAFKEHLKTVLIEHMRQDPLSEEEHYKQRELAVSLAYR
;
A
#
# COMPACT_ATOMS: atom_id res chain seq x y z
N MET A 1 -8.01 9.97 11.57
CA MET A 1 -6.71 10.02 12.29
C MET A 1 -6.11 8.63 12.47
N HIS A 2 -6.88 7.58 12.78
CA HIS A 2 -6.36 6.20 12.90
C HIS A 2 -5.90 5.54 11.59
N SER A 3 -6.63 5.73 10.49
CA SER A 3 -6.36 5.05 9.22
C SER A 3 -5.01 5.45 8.57
N GLU A 4 -4.57 6.70 8.75
CA GLU A 4 -3.26 7.14 8.24
C GLU A 4 -2.10 6.52 9.04
N ASP A 5 -2.27 6.35 10.35
CA ASP A 5 -1.26 5.71 11.20
C ASP A 5 -1.17 4.21 10.92
N GLU A 6 -2.29 3.55 10.63
CA GLU A 6 -2.31 2.17 10.16
C GLU A 6 -1.58 2.01 8.82
N VAL A 7 -1.79 2.92 7.87
CA VAL A 7 -1.06 2.92 6.58
C VAL A 7 0.44 3.05 6.80
N ARG A 8 0.87 3.97 7.66
CA ARG A 8 2.29 4.14 8.00
C ARG A 8 2.85 2.86 8.61
N SER A 9 2.17 2.31 9.62
CA SER A 9 2.59 1.10 10.35
C SER A 9 2.68 -0.13 9.44
N ILE A 10 1.64 -0.40 8.64
CA ILE A 10 1.61 -1.52 7.69
C ILE A 10 2.71 -1.37 6.64
N THR A 11 2.91 -0.15 6.12
CA THR A 11 3.98 0.12 5.14
C THR A 11 5.36 -0.12 5.76
N ASP A 12 5.62 0.43 6.96
CA ASP A 12 6.89 0.23 7.66
C ASP A 12 7.15 -1.24 7.98
N TYR A 13 6.14 -1.97 8.46
CA TYR A 13 6.25 -3.40 8.76
C TYR A 13 6.58 -4.23 7.52
N ASN A 14 5.90 -3.98 6.40
CA ASN A 14 6.17 -4.68 5.15
C ASN A 14 7.58 -4.37 4.65
N PHE A 15 7.99 -3.10 4.63
CA PHE A 15 9.37 -2.76 4.27
C PHE A 15 10.37 -3.37 5.24
N TYR A 16 10.08 -3.47 6.54
CA TYR A 16 10.97 -4.13 7.50
C TYR A 16 11.14 -5.62 7.22
N ILE A 17 10.05 -6.37 7.02
CA ILE A 17 10.10 -7.80 6.68
C ILE A 17 10.91 -8.02 5.40
N TYR A 18 10.57 -7.28 4.34
CA TYR A 18 11.18 -7.48 3.04
C TYR A 18 12.56 -6.82 2.93
N LYS A 19 12.95 -5.88 3.80
CA LYS A 19 14.31 -5.30 3.84
C LYS A 19 15.42 -6.33 4.08
N TRP A 20 15.07 -7.50 4.62
CA TRP A 20 16.01 -8.62 4.78
C TRP A 20 15.98 -9.64 3.63
N ASP A 21 15.10 -9.48 2.64
CA ASP A 21 14.89 -10.44 1.53
C ASP A 21 14.69 -9.76 0.15
N LEU A 22 14.77 -8.43 0.09
CA LEU A 22 14.76 -7.61 -1.13
C LEU A 22 15.98 -7.88 -2.03
N GLU A 23 16.95 -8.66 -1.56
CA GLU A 23 18.09 -9.09 -2.37
C GLU A 23 17.74 -10.21 -3.37
N ASN A 24 16.63 -10.95 -3.23
CA ASN A 24 16.38 -12.10 -4.12
C ASN A 24 14.98 -12.27 -4.74
N CYS A 25 13.88 -11.68 -4.23
CA CYS A 25 12.53 -12.09 -4.72
C CYS A 25 11.56 -10.99 -5.16
N LEU A 26 11.69 -9.74 -4.71
CA LEU A 26 10.70 -8.68 -4.99
C LEU A 26 11.37 -7.33 -5.25
N THR A 27 10.88 -6.60 -6.25
CA THR A 27 11.21 -5.20 -6.48
C THR A 27 10.36 -4.29 -5.60
N ASN A 28 10.86 -3.08 -5.33
CA ASN A 28 10.10 -2.04 -4.61
C ASN A 28 8.73 -1.73 -5.25
N MET A 29 8.63 -1.83 -6.58
CA MET A 29 7.37 -1.64 -7.30
C MET A 29 6.37 -2.78 -7.03
N GLU A 30 6.85 -4.02 -6.97
CA GLU A 30 6.00 -5.18 -6.65
C GLU A 30 5.52 -5.11 -5.19
N LEU A 31 6.38 -4.68 -4.27
CA LEU A 31 5.98 -4.44 -2.88
C LEU A 31 4.92 -3.33 -2.79
N ALA A 32 5.10 -2.22 -3.51
CA ALA A 32 4.12 -1.15 -3.55
C ALA A 32 2.76 -1.60 -4.12
N LEU A 33 2.77 -2.41 -5.18
CA LEU A 33 1.55 -2.98 -5.76
C LEU A 33 0.86 -3.94 -4.79
N ARG A 34 1.63 -4.74 -4.04
CA ARG A 34 1.09 -5.65 -3.02
C ARG A 34 0.46 -4.87 -1.87
N LEU A 35 1.14 -3.85 -1.37
CA LEU A 35 0.62 -2.95 -0.35
C LEU A 35 -0.67 -2.27 -0.81
N TRP A 36 -0.73 -1.77 -2.05
CA TRP A 36 -1.95 -1.22 -2.62
C TRP A 36 -3.12 -2.20 -2.53
N LYS A 37 -2.92 -3.43 -3.00
CA LYS A 37 -3.95 -4.49 -2.90
C LYS A 37 -4.33 -4.81 -1.47
N THR A 38 -3.37 -4.84 -0.55
CA THR A 38 -3.65 -5.03 0.89
C THR A 38 -4.56 -3.92 1.41
N PHE A 39 -4.29 -2.66 1.07
CA PHE A 39 -5.12 -1.53 1.48
C PHE A 39 -6.52 -1.58 0.83
N GLN A 40 -6.63 -2.06 -0.40
CA GLN A 40 -7.93 -2.32 -1.03
C GLN A 40 -8.72 -3.41 -0.31
N VAL A 41 -8.08 -4.55 -0.01
CA VAL A 41 -8.71 -5.67 0.70
C VAL A 41 -9.17 -5.27 2.12
N ASN A 42 -8.44 -4.37 2.76
CA ASN A 42 -8.81 -3.89 4.09
C ASN A 42 -9.76 -2.69 4.04
N GLY A 43 -10.22 -2.26 2.86
CA GLY A 43 -11.22 -1.19 2.72
C GLY A 43 -10.68 0.21 2.95
N TYR A 44 -9.37 0.42 2.97
CA TYR A 44 -8.77 1.76 3.05
C TYR A 44 -8.77 2.48 1.71
N ILE A 45 -8.75 1.71 0.62
CA ILE A 45 -8.75 2.18 -0.77
C ILE A 45 -9.87 1.42 -1.49
N ARG A 46 -10.59 2.06 -2.40
CA ARG A 46 -11.62 1.36 -3.19
C ARG A 46 -11.00 0.24 -4.03
N MET A 47 -11.66 -0.91 -4.08
CA MET A 47 -11.26 -2.05 -4.94
C MET A 47 -11.10 -1.65 -6.42
N GLU A 48 -11.89 -0.71 -6.93
CA GLU A 48 -11.82 -0.23 -8.31
C GLU A 48 -10.69 0.80 -8.56
N ALA A 49 -10.10 1.34 -7.50
CA ALA A 49 -9.08 2.37 -7.62
C ALA A 49 -7.80 1.82 -8.27
N ALA A 50 -7.39 2.45 -9.37
CA ALA A 50 -6.19 2.05 -10.09
C ALA A 50 -4.93 2.46 -9.30
N PHE A 51 -3.96 1.54 -9.21
CA PHE A 51 -2.66 1.82 -8.62
C PHE A 51 -1.96 2.98 -9.36
N PRO A 52 -1.55 4.07 -8.69
CA PRO A 52 -1.03 5.28 -9.32
C PRO A 52 0.44 5.11 -9.75
N LYS A 53 0.70 4.21 -10.71
CA LYS A 53 2.04 3.88 -11.23
C LYS A 53 2.86 5.10 -11.64
N ILE A 54 2.21 6.12 -12.18
CA ILE A 54 2.85 7.37 -12.63
C ILE A 54 3.46 8.12 -11.43
N LYS A 55 2.76 8.16 -10.29
CA LYS A 55 3.23 8.84 -9.07
C LYS A 55 4.38 8.08 -8.40
N ILE A 56 4.37 6.75 -8.45
CA ILE A 56 5.37 5.90 -7.77
C ILE A 56 6.69 5.79 -8.56
N GLY A 57 6.65 5.97 -9.88
CA GLY A 57 7.85 6.01 -10.73
C GLY A 57 8.53 4.64 -10.94
N LYS A 58 9.21 4.44 -12.08
CA LYS A 58 9.87 3.17 -12.43
C LYS A 58 11.32 3.04 -11.92
N LYS A 59 11.78 3.90 -11.01
CA LYS A 59 13.19 3.91 -10.59
C LYS A 59 13.54 2.61 -9.86
N LYS A 60 14.73 2.08 -10.12
CA LYS A 60 15.28 0.97 -9.35
C LYS A 60 15.90 1.54 -8.08
N TYR A 61 15.29 1.25 -6.94
CA TYR A 61 15.82 1.63 -5.62
C TYR A 61 16.63 0.45 -5.09
N ARG A 62 17.96 0.54 -5.17
CA ARG A 62 18.89 -0.55 -4.85
C ARG A 62 19.81 -0.25 -3.66
N THR A 63 19.94 1.02 -3.29
CA THR A 63 20.70 1.43 -2.10
C THR A 63 19.77 1.55 -0.92
N HIS A 64 20.31 1.40 0.30
CA HIS A 64 19.55 1.55 1.53
C HIS A 64 18.80 2.89 1.60
N GLU A 65 19.48 3.98 1.26
CA GLU A 65 18.92 5.33 1.21
C GLU A 65 17.80 5.44 0.16
N SER A 66 17.98 4.84 -1.01
CA SER A 66 16.97 4.87 -2.07
C SER A 66 15.70 4.10 -1.66
N VAL A 67 15.83 3.01 -0.89
CA VAL A 67 14.69 2.25 -0.37
C VAL A 67 13.95 3.03 0.71
N ILE A 68 14.66 3.72 1.60
CA ILE A 68 14.04 4.62 2.59
C ILE A 68 13.26 5.73 1.89
N ALA A 69 13.88 6.40 0.92
CA ALA A 69 13.23 7.47 0.16
C ALA A 69 11.98 6.96 -0.58
N PHE A 70 12.04 5.77 -1.17
CA PHE A 70 10.89 5.15 -1.81
C PHE A 70 9.76 4.84 -0.83
N LYS A 71 10.09 4.27 0.33
CA LYS A 71 9.12 3.95 1.37
C LYS A 71 8.37 5.21 1.83
N GLU A 72 9.09 6.28 2.13
CA GLU A 72 8.47 7.55 2.55
C GLU A 72 7.63 8.17 1.42
N HIS A 73 8.10 8.11 0.17
CA HIS A 73 7.32 8.54 -0.99
C HIS A 73 6.02 7.73 -1.16
N LEU A 74 6.09 6.41 -1.01
CA LEU A 74 4.93 5.52 -1.11
C LEU A 74 3.89 5.84 -0.03
N LYS A 75 4.31 6.06 1.22
CA LYS A 75 3.41 6.47 2.31
C LYS A 75 2.63 7.73 1.94
N THR A 76 3.34 8.75 1.43
CA THR A 76 2.70 10.00 1.00
C THR A 76 1.65 9.76 -0.08
N VAL A 77 1.98 8.98 -1.12
CA VAL A 77 1.03 8.69 -2.21
C VAL A 77 -0.21 7.92 -1.73
N LEU A 78 -0.03 6.94 -0.84
CA LEU A 78 -1.15 6.17 -0.27
C LEU A 78 -2.08 7.06 0.56
N ILE A 79 -1.50 7.87 1.45
CA ILE A 79 -2.26 8.78 2.31
C ILE A 79 -2.97 9.85 1.48
N GLU A 80 -2.29 10.44 0.49
CA GLU A 80 -2.93 11.38 -0.44
C GLU A 80 -4.13 10.77 -1.13
N HIS A 81 -4.01 9.51 -1.59
CA HIS A 81 -5.10 8.84 -2.27
C HIS A 81 -6.32 8.64 -1.34
N MET A 82 -6.07 8.19 -0.11
CA MET A 82 -7.13 8.02 0.90
C MET A 82 -7.82 9.34 1.28
N ARG A 83 -7.08 10.45 1.27
CA ARG A 83 -7.64 11.78 1.53
C ARG A 83 -8.47 12.30 0.36
N GLN A 84 -8.13 11.93 -0.87
CA GLN A 84 -8.84 12.36 -2.08
C GLN A 84 -10.17 11.63 -2.28
N ASP A 85 -10.26 10.38 -1.83
CA ASP A 85 -11.46 9.57 -1.88
C ASP A 85 -11.70 8.90 -0.51
N PRO A 86 -12.13 9.68 0.50
CA PRO A 86 -12.36 9.16 1.84
C PRO A 86 -13.57 8.22 1.83
N LEU A 87 -13.39 7.04 2.41
CA LEU A 87 -14.46 6.06 2.60
C LEU A 87 -15.16 6.31 3.93
N SER A 88 -16.49 6.23 3.90
CA SER A 88 -17.28 6.13 5.14
C SER A 88 -17.02 4.80 5.85
N GLU A 89 -17.35 4.74 7.14
CA GLU A 89 -17.21 3.51 7.92
C GLU A 89 -18.04 2.34 7.36
N GLU A 90 -19.24 2.65 6.84
CA GLU A 90 -20.10 1.67 6.17
C GLU A 90 -19.48 1.16 4.87
N GLU A 91 -18.88 2.04 4.06
CA GLU A 91 -18.16 1.62 2.85
C GLU A 91 -16.91 0.80 3.17
N HIS A 92 -16.15 1.19 4.19
CA HIS A 92 -14.99 0.44 4.67
C HIS A 92 -15.39 -0.99 5.08
N TYR A 93 -16.49 -1.14 5.82
CA TYR A 93 -17.00 -2.46 6.22
C TYR A 93 -17.42 -3.30 5.01
N LYS A 94 -18.18 -2.72 4.06
CA LYS A 94 -18.59 -3.40 2.81
C LYS A 94 -17.40 -3.83 1.96
N GLN A 95 -16.38 -2.98 1.83
CA GLN A 95 -15.15 -3.29 1.10
C GLN A 95 -14.42 -4.48 1.73
N ARG A 96 -14.32 -4.53 3.06
CA ARG A 96 -13.70 -5.65 3.79
C ARG A 96 -14.48 -6.95 3.61
N GLU A 97 -15.81 -6.93 3.71
CA GLU A 97 -16.64 -8.11 3.48
C GLU A 97 -16.47 -8.65 2.05
N LEU A 98 -16.50 -7.76 1.06
CA LEU A 98 -16.26 -8.13 -0.34
C LEU A 98 -14.88 -8.75 -0.52
N ALA A 99 -13.84 -8.14 0.03
CA ALA A 99 -12.48 -8.61 -0.12
C ALA A 99 -12.23 -9.96 0.56
N VAL A 100 -12.79 -10.17 1.75
CA VAL A 100 -12.79 -11.48 2.42
C VAL A 100 -13.51 -12.50 1.55
N SER A 101 -14.70 -12.18 1.02
CA SER A 101 -15.45 -13.09 0.16
C SER A 101 -14.71 -13.48 -1.12
N LEU A 102 -13.89 -12.57 -1.68
CA LEU A 102 -13.06 -12.83 -2.85
C LEU A 102 -11.80 -13.63 -2.53
N ALA A 103 -11.26 -13.53 -1.31
CA ALA A 103 -10.07 -14.26 -0.88
C ALA A 103 -10.32 -15.74 -0.56
N TYR A 104 -11.56 -16.09 -0.19
CA TYR A 104 -11.98 -17.45 0.16
C TYR A 104 -12.83 -18.15 -0.91
N ARG A 105 -12.82 -17.65 -2.15
CA ARG A 105 -13.38 -18.31 -3.34
C ARG A 105 -12.27 -19.00 -4.12
#